data_AF-A0A4Y2HHR7-F1
#
_entry.id   AF-A0A4Y2HHR7-F1
#
_cell.length_a   1.000
_cell.length_b   1.000
_cell.length_c   1.000
_cell.angle_alpha   90.00
_cell.angle_beta   90.00
_cell.angle_gamma   90.00
#
_symmetry.space_group_name_H-M   'P 1'
#
loop_
_entity.id
_entity.type
_entity.pdbx_description
1 polymer ?
#
loop_
_entity_poly.entity_id
_entity_poly.type
_entity_poly.pdbx_seq_one_letter_code
_entity_poly.pdbx_strand_id
1 'polypeptide(L)'
;MQIPRCNLDSKLNWKPHITYVRQKFRDNCPKVFPLIARNSKMSLENKVLIYTAILRPALTYASPIWVYAVKIYFQQIDSSQNIILRKISRARWFMRNEDIRHALKIPPIKEFIKNIAKSFFGNLTNIDNSAIKDLDFYRPDLNTRRPRAILL
;
A
#
# COMPACT_ATOMS: atom_id res chain seq x y z
N MET A 1 11.26 -12.78 14.99
CA MET A 1 10.49 -12.11 13.93
C MET A 1 10.55 -10.60 14.19
N GLN A 2 11.39 -9.85 13.48
CA GLN A 2 11.60 -8.43 13.75
C GLN A 2 10.41 -7.63 13.21
N ILE A 3 9.64 -6.99 14.09
CA ILE A 3 8.60 -6.05 13.69
C ILE A 3 9.30 -4.84 13.07
N PRO A 4 9.04 -4.49 11.80
CA PRO A 4 9.73 -3.38 11.16
C PRO A 4 9.28 -2.06 11.80
N ARG A 5 10.24 -1.38 12.45
CA ARG A 5 10.13 0.05 12.77
C ARG A 5 10.02 0.84 11.46
N CYS A 6 9.14 1.83 11.44
CA CYS A 6 9.00 2.74 10.32
C CYS A 6 10.27 3.61 10.25
N ASN A 7 11.19 3.27 9.35
CA ASN A 7 12.50 3.92 9.28
C ASN A 7 12.47 5.10 8.30
N LEU A 8 12.97 6.25 8.77
CA LEU A 8 13.22 7.45 7.98
C LEU A 8 14.71 7.55 7.68
N ASP A 9 15.06 7.93 6.45
CA ASP A 9 16.44 8.30 6.11
C ASP A 9 16.81 9.65 6.75
N SER A 10 18.11 9.93 6.86
CA SER A 10 18.72 11.22 7.24
C SER A 10 18.09 12.44 6.54
N LYS A 11 17.62 12.25 5.30
CA LYS A 11 16.94 13.27 4.48
C LYS A 11 15.41 13.36 4.72
N LEU A 12 14.90 12.65 5.72
CA LEU A 12 13.48 12.47 6.06
C LEU A 12 12.66 11.85 4.91
N ASN A 13 13.27 10.92 4.17
CA ASN A 13 12.62 10.17 3.10
C ASN A 13 12.21 8.78 3.58
N TRP A 14 11.09 8.29 3.05
CA TRP A 14 10.58 6.94 3.32
C TRP A 14 11.23 5.84 2.47
N LYS A 15 12.30 6.15 1.73
CA LYS A 15 13.02 5.19 0.86
C LYS A 15 13.36 3.86 1.56
N PRO A 16 14.01 3.84 2.74
CA PRO A 16 14.37 2.56 3.38
C PRO A 16 13.13 1.74 3.74
N HIS A 17 12.10 2.39 4.26
CA HIS A 17 10.82 1.74 4.59
C HIS A 17 10.14 1.14 3.36
N ILE A 18 10.02 1.90 2.27
CA ILE A 18 9.36 1.44 1.03
C ILE A 18 10.14 0.28 0.39
N THR A 19 11.47 0.35 0.38
CA THR A 19 12.31 -0.76 -0.09
C THR A 19 12.07 -2.02 0.74
N TYR A 20 12.05 -1.89 2.06
CA TYR A 20 11.78 -3.00 2.97
C TYR A 20 10.39 -3.61 2.73
N VAL A 21 9.34 -2.79 2.65
CA VAL A 21 7.96 -3.24 2.39
C VAL A 21 7.88 -4.02 1.09
N ARG A 22 8.53 -3.53 0.03
CA ARG A 22 8.58 -4.22 -1.27
C ARG A 22 9.35 -5.52 -1.21
N GLN A 23 10.47 -5.56 -0.47
CA GLN A 23 11.26 -6.77 -0.28
C GLN A 23 10.46 -7.82 0.49
N LYS A 24 9.84 -7.44 1.61
CA LYS A 24 8.97 -8.32 2.40
C LYS A 24 7.82 -8.88 1.56
N PHE A 25 7.19 -8.04 0.74
CA PHE A 25 6.17 -8.51 -0.20
C PHE A 25 6.73 -9.52 -1.20
N ARG A 26 7.88 -9.23 -1.81
CA ARG A 26 8.56 -10.15 -2.73
C ARG A 26 8.94 -11.47 -2.07
N ASP A 27 9.40 -11.47 -0.82
CA ASP A 27 9.76 -12.68 -0.08
C ASP A 27 8.53 -13.52 0.29
N ASN A 28 7.38 -12.88 0.47
CA ASN A 28 6.11 -13.56 0.74
C ASN A 28 5.43 -14.10 -0.52
N CYS A 29 5.69 -13.52 -1.70
CA CYS A 29 5.08 -13.97 -2.95
C CYS A 29 5.35 -15.46 -3.25
N PRO A 30 6.60 -15.99 -3.19
CA PRO A 30 6.92 -17.42 -3.29
C PRO A 30 6.09 -18.32 -2.41
N LYS A 31 5.86 -17.93 -1.15
CA LYS A 31 5.16 -18.75 -0.15
C LYS A 31 3.69 -18.95 -0.53
N VAL A 32 3.11 -17.98 -1.21
CA VAL A 32 1.69 -17.97 -1.60
C VAL A 32 1.50 -18.39 -3.06
N PHE A 33 2.57 -18.42 -3.86
CA PHE A 33 2.50 -18.78 -5.28
C PHE A 33 1.86 -20.14 -5.57
N PRO A 34 2.05 -21.22 -4.79
CA PRO A 34 1.38 -22.49 -5.05
C PRO A 34 -0.15 -22.37 -5.15
N LEU A 35 -0.75 -21.46 -4.38
CA LEU A 35 -2.20 -21.23 -4.34
C LEU A 35 -2.67 -20.21 -5.38
N ILE A 36 -1.87 -19.17 -5.62
CA ILE A 36 -2.21 -18.06 -6.52
C ILE A 36 -1.81 -18.32 -7.98
N ALA A 37 -0.82 -19.19 -8.23
CA ALA A 37 -0.19 -19.34 -9.53
C ALA A 37 -1.19 -19.68 -10.64
N ARG A 38 -0.76 -19.41 -11.88
CA ARG A 38 -1.53 -19.73 -13.09
C ARG A 38 -1.99 -21.18 -13.08
N ASN A 39 -1.21 -22.13 -12.57
CA ASN A 39 -1.55 -23.55 -12.62
C ASN A 39 -2.44 -24.02 -11.46
N SER A 40 -2.67 -23.19 -10.44
CA SER A 40 -3.57 -23.52 -9.35
C SER A 40 -5.01 -23.64 -9.86
N LYS A 41 -5.70 -24.72 -9.46
CA LYS A 41 -7.11 -25.02 -9.78
C LYS A 41 -8.11 -24.15 -9.02
N MET A 42 -7.65 -23.29 -8.10
CA MET A 42 -8.54 -22.42 -7.31
C MET A 42 -9.31 -21.42 -8.19
N SER A 43 -10.52 -21.07 -7.75
CA SER A 43 -11.34 -20.02 -8.35
C SER A 43 -10.61 -18.67 -8.31
N LEU A 44 -10.99 -17.78 -9.24
CA LEU A 44 -10.42 -16.43 -9.32
C LEU A 44 -10.66 -15.64 -8.03
N GLU A 45 -11.86 -15.77 -7.46
CA GLU A 45 -12.28 -15.10 -6.22
C GLU A 45 -11.42 -15.52 -5.03
N ASN A 46 -11.15 -16.82 -4.87
CA ASN A 46 -10.31 -17.30 -3.77
C ASN A 46 -8.86 -16.81 -3.92
N LYS A 47 -8.34 -16.71 -5.14
CA LYS A 47 -7.00 -16.14 -5.39
C LYS A 47 -6.95 -14.65 -5.05
N VAL A 48 -8.01 -13.91 -5.39
CA VAL A 48 -8.16 -12.50 -5.01
C VAL A 48 -8.23 -12.37 -3.48
N LEU A 49 -8.97 -13.23 -2.80
CA LEU A 49 -9.07 -13.24 -1.34
C LEU A 49 -7.72 -13.47 -0.68
N ILE A 50 -6.93 -14.42 -1.17
CA ILE A 50 -5.57 -14.66 -0.66
C ILE A 50 -4.70 -13.40 -0.85
N TYR A 51 -4.79 -12.74 -2.02
CA TYR A 51 -4.09 -11.48 -2.24
C TYR A 51 -4.51 -10.40 -1.23
N THR A 52 -5.81 -10.18 -1.05
CA THR A 52 -6.32 -9.12 -0.18
C THR A 52 -6.03 -9.39 1.29
N ALA A 53 -6.04 -10.65 1.72
CA ALA A 53 -5.86 -11.03 3.13
C ALA A 53 -4.38 -11.12 3.55
N ILE A 54 -3.48 -11.61 2.68
CA ILE A 54 -2.09 -11.91 3.05
C ILE A 54 -1.10 -10.93 2.44
N LEU A 55 -1.20 -10.71 1.13
CA LEU A 55 -0.18 -9.97 0.38
C LEU A 55 -0.40 -8.45 0.46
N ARG A 56 -1.65 -7.99 0.37
CA ARG A 56 -1.98 -6.55 0.44
C ARG A 56 -1.57 -5.93 1.78
N PRO A 57 -1.85 -6.53 2.96
CA PRO A 57 -1.42 -5.95 4.23
C PRO A 57 0.10 -5.84 4.36
N ALA A 58 0.86 -6.76 3.74
CA ALA A 58 2.32 -6.67 3.70
C ALA A 58 2.81 -5.44 2.93
N LEU A 59 2.09 -5.02 1.87
CA LEU A 59 2.38 -3.79 1.11
C LEU A 59 1.88 -2.51 1.79
N THR A 60 0.73 -2.58 2.45
CA THR A 60 0.05 -1.39 3.00
C THR A 60 0.35 -1.18 4.48
N TYR A 61 1.29 -1.95 5.03
CA TYR A 61 1.74 -1.81 6.41
C TYR A 61 2.28 -0.39 6.66
N ALA A 62 1.83 0.19 7.78
CA ALA A 62 2.16 1.55 8.20
C ALA A 62 1.81 2.64 7.16
N SER A 63 0.91 2.35 6.21
CA SER A 63 0.56 3.28 5.14
C SER A 63 0.04 4.65 5.57
N PRO A 64 -0.70 4.81 6.68
CA PRO A 64 -1.08 6.14 7.17
C PRO A 64 0.11 7.04 7.50
N ILE A 65 1.23 6.46 7.93
CA ILE A 65 2.42 7.21 8.36
C ILE A 65 3.17 7.79 7.14
N TRP A 66 3.32 6.98 6.10
CA TRP A 66 4.00 7.39 4.87
C TRP A 66 3.03 7.84 3.76
N VAL A 67 1.75 8.07 4.05
CA VAL A 67 0.76 8.51 3.04
C VAL A 67 1.16 9.84 2.38
N TYR A 68 1.92 10.65 3.10
CA TYR A 68 2.48 11.93 2.66
C TYR A 68 3.80 11.81 1.89
N ALA A 69 4.24 10.59 1.54
CA ALA A 69 5.50 10.35 0.85
C ALA A 69 5.46 10.78 -0.63
N VAL A 70 6.58 10.75 -1.33
CA VAL A 70 6.66 11.16 -2.75
C VAL A 70 5.87 10.21 -3.67
N LYS A 71 5.24 10.77 -4.73
CA LYS A 71 4.46 10.03 -5.76
C LYS A 71 5.15 8.77 -6.30
N ILE A 72 6.47 8.80 -6.43
CA ILE A 72 7.29 7.67 -6.91
C ILE A 72 7.08 6.41 -6.06
N TYR A 73 6.94 6.54 -4.74
CA TYR A 73 6.75 5.39 -3.86
C TYR A 73 5.38 4.73 -4.07
N PHE A 74 4.33 5.52 -4.32
CA PHE A 74 3.02 4.99 -4.69
C PHE A 74 3.06 4.21 -5.99
N GLN A 75 3.77 4.72 -7.02
CA GLN A 75 3.94 4.01 -8.29
C GLN A 75 4.67 2.67 -8.12
N GLN A 76 5.67 2.61 -7.24
CA GLN A 76 6.39 1.37 -6.96
C GLN A 76 5.53 0.31 -6.26
N ILE A 77 4.69 0.73 -5.32
CA ILE A 77 3.74 -0.16 -4.63
C ILE A 77 2.65 -0.62 -5.61
N ASP A 78 2.10 0.30 -6.42
CA ASP A 78 1.08 -0.01 -7.41
C ASP A 78 1.57 -0.98 -8.47
N SER A 79 2.81 -0.81 -8.95
CA SER A 79 3.47 -1.76 -9.84
C SER A 79 3.57 -3.17 -9.23
N SER A 80 3.85 -3.24 -7.92
CA SER A 80 3.95 -4.52 -7.20
C SER A 80 2.60 -5.22 -7.10
N GLN A 81 1.52 -4.46 -6.84
CA GLN A 81 0.14 -4.96 -6.90
C GLN A 81 -0.20 -5.46 -8.30
N ASN A 82 0.01 -4.64 -9.34
CA ASN A 82 -0.35 -4.95 -10.72
C ASN A 82 0.33 -6.23 -11.23
N ILE A 83 1.58 -6.48 -10.86
CA ILE A 83 2.28 -7.73 -11.19
C ILE A 83 1.53 -8.96 -10.65
N ILE A 84 1.03 -8.91 -9.42
CA ILE A 84 0.30 -10.02 -8.82
C ILE A 84 -1.11 -10.17 -9.42
N LEU A 85 -1.82 -9.07 -9.64
CA LEU A 85 -3.15 -9.11 -10.26
C LEU A 85 -3.10 -9.73 -11.66
N ARG A 86 -2.09 -9.39 -12.47
CA ARG A 86 -1.87 -10.01 -13.79
C ARG A 86 -1.60 -11.51 -13.69
N LYS A 87 -0.91 -11.98 -12.64
CA LYS A 87 -0.69 -13.41 -12.40
C LYS A 87 -1.99 -14.12 -12.01
N ILE A 88 -2.80 -13.51 -11.15
CA ILE A 88 -4.11 -14.02 -10.71
C ILE A 88 -5.07 -14.16 -11.89
N SER A 89 -5.22 -13.10 -12.70
CA SER A 89 -6.14 -13.07 -13.84
C SER A 89 -5.62 -13.80 -15.08
N ARG A 90 -4.37 -14.28 -15.07
CA ARG A 90 -3.68 -14.85 -16.23
C ARG A 90 -3.69 -13.89 -17.44
N ALA A 91 -3.60 -12.59 -17.17
CA ALA A 91 -3.72 -11.56 -18.20
C ALA A 91 -2.59 -11.58 -19.24
N ARG A 92 -2.95 -11.31 -20.49
CA ARG A 92 -1.99 -11.15 -21.60
C ARG A 92 -1.33 -9.78 -21.56
N TRP A 93 -0.21 -9.62 -22.28
CA TRP A 93 0.62 -8.40 -22.26
C TRP A 93 -0.12 -7.14 -22.73
N PHE A 94 -1.09 -7.27 -23.65
CA PHE A 94 -1.86 -6.16 -24.19
C PHE A 94 -3.04 -5.71 -23.32
N MET A 95 -3.41 -6.49 -22.30
CA MET A 95 -4.52 -6.13 -21.40
C MET A 95 -4.07 -5.00 -20.48
N ARG A 96 -4.89 -3.93 -20.38
CA ARG A 96 -4.56 -2.78 -19.53
C ARG A 96 -4.72 -3.15 -18.06
N ASN A 97 -3.87 -2.57 -17.21
CA ASN A 97 -3.94 -2.81 -15.76
C ASN A 97 -5.27 -2.32 -15.16
N GLU A 98 -5.83 -1.23 -15.70
CA GLU A 98 -7.14 -0.70 -15.30
C GLU A 98 -8.25 -1.75 -15.50
N ASP A 99 -8.33 -2.33 -16.70
CA ASP A 99 -9.35 -3.33 -17.04
C ASP A 99 -9.26 -4.55 -16.12
N ILE A 100 -8.05 -5.00 -15.82
CA ILE A 100 -7.80 -6.12 -14.90
C ILE A 100 -8.27 -5.77 -13.49
N ARG A 101 -8.00 -4.55 -13.01
CA ARG A 101 -8.44 -4.09 -11.69
C ARG A 101 -9.96 -3.99 -11.61
N HIS A 102 -10.61 -3.44 -12.63
CA HIS A 102 -12.07 -3.36 -12.73
C HIS A 102 -12.70 -4.76 -12.74
N ALA A 103 -12.17 -5.68 -13.54
CA ALA A 103 -12.64 -7.06 -13.61
C ALA A 103 -12.54 -7.80 -12.26
N LEU A 104 -11.45 -7.57 -11.51
CA LEU A 104 -11.23 -8.16 -10.18
C LEU A 104 -11.89 -7.37 -9.04
N LYS A 105 -12.58 -6.25 -9.32
CA LYS A 105 -13.16 -5.33 -8.32
C LYS A 105 -12.13 -4.87 -7.27
N ILE A 106 -10.89 -4.63 -7.69
CA ILE A 106 -9.80 -4.17 -6.81
C ILE A 106 -9.49 -2.69 -7.09
N PRO A 107 -9.59 -1.80 -6.09
CA PRO A 107 -9.22 -0.40 -6.28
C PRO A 107 -7.70 -0.24 -6.48
N PRO A 108 -7.26 0.87 -7.09
CA PRO A 108 -5.85 1.25 -7.08
C PRO A 108 -5.32 1.30 -5.64
N ILE A 109 -4.10 0.84 -5.42
CA ILE A 109 -3.53 0.78 -4.05
C ILE A 109 -3.45 2.17 -3.41
N LYS A 110 -3.28 3.22 -4.22
CA LYS A 110 -3.28 4.62 -3.78
C LYS A 110 -4.60 5.00 -3.10
N GLU A 111 -5.73 4.64 -3.69
CA GLU A 111 -7.05 4.93 -3.12
C GLU A 111 -7.28 4.16 -1.83
N PHE A 112 -6.89 2.89 -1.80
CA PHE A 112 -6.95 2.06 -0.61
C PHE A 112 -6.14 2.68 0.54
N ILE A 113 -4.91 3.13 0.28
CA ILE A 113 -4.07 3.81 1.27
C ILE A 113 -4.70 5.13 1.74
N LYS A 114 -5.26 5.92 0.82
CA LYS A 114 -5.98 7.16 1.18
C LYS A 114 -7.15 6.87 2.13
N ASN A 115 -7.91 5.81 1.88
CA ASN A 115 -9.04 5.42 2.73
C ASN A 115 -8.57 4.97 4.12
N ILE A 116 -7.49 4.18 4.20
CA ILE A 116 -6.88 3.81 5.49
C ILE A 116 -6.41 5.06 6.23
N ALA A 117 -5.71 5.98 5.55
CA ALA A 117 -5.23 7.21 6.17
C ALA A 117 -6.39 8.07 6.69
N LYS A 118 -7.46 8.26 5.91
CA LYS A 118 -8.66 9.00 6.34
C LYS A 118 -9.28 8.39 7.60
N SER A 119 -9.46 7.07 7.61
CA SER A 119 -9.99 6.37 8.79
C SER A 119 -9.05 6.50 9.99
N PHE A 120 -7.74 6.38 9.79
CA PHE A 120 -6.75 6.53 10.85
C PHE A 120 -6.79 7.93 11.47
N PHE A 121 -6.68 8.99 10.67
CA PHE A 121 -6.69 10.37 11.16
C PHE A 121 -8.05 10.80 11.71
N GLY A 122 -9.16 10.33 11.12
CA GLY A 122 -10.50 10.57 11.66
C GLY A 122 -10.74 9.88 13.01
N ASN A 123 -10.10 8.73 13.26
CA ASN A 123 -10.18 8.09 14.56
C ASN A 123 -9.33 8.80 15.62
N LEU A 124 -8.25 9.49 15.24
CA LEU A 124 -7.37 10.20 16.20
C LEU A 124 -8.12 11.26 17.00
N THR A 125 -9.13 11.92 16.42
CA THR A 125 -9.93 12.94 17.12
C THR A 125 -10.79 12.35 18.24
N ASN A 126 -11.09 11.05 18.17
CA ASN A 126 -11.95 10.35 19.14
C ASN A 126 -11.13 9.71 20.27
N ILE A 127 -9.79 9.80 20.25
CA ILE A 127 -8.94 9.17 21.26
C ILE A 127 -8.79 10.11 22.46
N ASP A 128 -9.06 9.61 23.67
CA ASP A 128 -8.92 10.35 24.94
C ASP A 128 -7.48 10.47 25.45
N ASN A 129 -6.51 10.50 24.54
CA ASN A 129 -5.11 10.69 24.89
C ASN A 129 -4.76 12.17 24.83
N SER A 130 -4.44 12.77 25.97
CA SER A 130 -4.05 14.18 26.09
C SER A 130 -2.88 14.53 25.16
N ALA A 131 -1.85 13.69 25.10
CA ALA A 131 -0.67 13.93 24.27
C ALA A 131 -0.98 13.99 22.76
N ILE A 132 -2.07 13.37 22.31
CA ILE A 132 -2.52 13.45 20.91
C ILE A 132 -3.33 14.73 20.68
N LYS A 133 -4.12 15.16 21.67
CA LYS A 133 -4.90 16.40 21.63
C LYS A 133 -3.99 17.63 21.64
N ASP A 134 -2.83 17.53 22.30
CA ASP A 134 -1.81 18.57 22.35
C ASP A 134 -0.96 18.68 21.07
N LEU A 135 -1.11 17.77 20.11
CA LEU A 135 -0.42 17.86 18.82
C LEU A 135 -1.10 18.91 17.93
N ASP A 136 -0.36 19.95 17.57
CA ASP A 136 -0.79 20.88 16.54
C ASP A 136 -1.06 20.14 15.21
N PHE A 137 -2.25 20.36 14.65
CA PHE A 137 -2.59 19.82 13.33
C PHE A 137 -1.66 20.41 12.27
N TYR A 138 -0.70 19.60 11.81
CA TYR A 138 0.20 19.99 10.73
C TYR A 138 -0.58 20.31 9.46
N ARG A 139 -0.64 21.60 9.09
CA ARG A 139 -1.16 22.08 7.81
C ARG A 139 0.03 22.34 6.87
N PRO A 140 0.27 21.50 5.86
CA PRO A 140 1.36 21.73 4.93
C PRO A 140 1.09 23.01 4.13
N ASP A 141 1.96 24.01 4.24
CA ASP A 141 1.96 25.18 3.38
C ASP A 141 2.28 24.76 1.93
N LEU A 142 1.40 25.15 1.01
CA LEU A 142 1.51 24.84 -0.43
C LEU A 142 2.73 25.52 -1.07
N ASN A 143 3.21 26.61 -0.49
CA ASN A 143 4.34 27.40 -1.00
C ASN A 143 5.71 26.91 -0.52
N THR A 144 5.75 25.95 0.41
CA THR A 144 7.01 25.36 0.86
C THR A 144 7.56 24.42 -0.21
N ARG A 145 8.88 24.43 -0.49
CA ARG A 145 9.57 23.57 -1.50
C ARG A 145 9.28 22.06 -1.37
N ARG A 146 8.72 21.61 -0.24
CA ARG A 146 8.28 20.23 0.00
C ARG A 146 6.85 20.25 0.53
N PRO A 147 5.84 20.62 -0.27
CA PRO A 147 4.46 20.42 0.15
C PRO A 147 4.27 18.90 0.13
N ARG A 148 4.20 18.28 1.31
CA ARG A 148 3.86 16.86 1.44
C ARG A 148 2.36 16.70 1.15
N ALA A 149 1.94 17.03 -0.06
CA ALA A 149 0.55 17.08 -0.49
C ALA A 149 0.23 15.82 -1.29
N ILE A 150 -0.30 14.80 -0.61
CA ILE A 150 -0.97 13.66 -1.28
C ILE A 150 -2.38 13.40 -0.72
N LEU A 151 -2.71 13.97 0.44
CA LEU A 151 -4.06 13.96 0.99
C LEU A 151 -4.91 15.19 0.57
N LEU A 152 -4.31 16.17 -0.11
CA LEU A 152 -5.02 17.15 -0.92
C LEU A 152 -5.22 16.58 -2.33
#